data_AF-A0A7Z8E1G3-F1
#
_entry.id   AF-A0A7Z8E1G3-F1
#
_cell.length_a   1.000
_cell.length_b   1.000
_cell.length_c   1.000
_cell.angle_alpha   90.00
_cell.angle_beta   90.00
_cell.angle_gamma   90.00
#
_symmetry.space_group_name_H-M   'P 1'
#
loop_
_entity.id
_entity.type
_entity.pdbx_description
1 polymer ?
#
loop_
_entity_poly.entity_id
_entity_poly.type
_entity_poly.pdbx_seq_one_letter_code
_entity_poly.pdbx_strand_id
1 'polypeptide(L)'
;MMEKGSQDIPHTRKKEKTKGYKPIWIVISFIALIVILLLPTPTGLPVMAKGALAILAFAVIMWVTEAVIYPVSATLILGLIILIMGFSPVQDLAKHLGNPKAGEAILTGNDLLGTGNALTQAFSGSSSSAVALVA
;
A
#
# COMPACT_ATOMS: atom_id res chain seq x y z
N MET A 1 -18.07 -54.92 33.01
CA MET A 1 -19.30 -54.18 33.36
C MET A 1 -18.88 -52.78 33.78
N MET A 2 -19.10 -51.79 32.91
CA MET A 2 -19.05 -50.32 33.14
C MET A 2 -17.67 -49.74 33.54
N GLU A 3 -17.16 -48.61 33.03
CA GLU A 3 -17.77 -47.50 32.32
C GLU A 3 -16.70 -46.77 31.48
N LYS A 4 -17.13 -46.37 30.29
CA LYS A 4 -16.47 -45.47 29.34
C LYS A 4 -16.25 -44.09 29.97
N GLY A 5 -15.28 -43.35 29.43
CA GLY A 5 -15.44 -41.90 29.25
C GLY A 5 -14.57 -41.02 30.12
N SER A 6 -13.25 -41.07 29.92
CA SER A 6 -12.41 -39.91 30.24
C SER A 6 -12.67 -38.83 29.19
N GLN A 7 -13.69 -38.04 29.51
CA GLN A 7 -14.05 -36.71 29.06
C GLN A 7 -13.22 -36.14 27.89
N ASP A 8 -13.85 -36.15 26.72
CA ASP A 8 -13.52 -35.27 25.61
C ASP A 8 -13.46 -33.82 26.11
N ILE A 9 -12.26 -33.24 26.14
CA ILE A 9 -12.04 -31.84 26.43
C ILE A 9 -12.60 -31.07 25.22
N PRO A 10 -13.69 -30.29 25.33
CA PRO A 10 -14.10 -29.46 24.22
C PRO A 10 -13.09 -28.30 24.15
N HIS A 11 -12.14 -28.40 23.21
CA HIS A 11 -11.43 -27.23 22.70
C HIS A 11 -12.47 -26.29 22.09
N THR A 12 -13.09 -25.48 22.93
CA THR A 12 -13.87 -24.33 22.49
C THR A 12 -12.87 -23.35 21.88
N ARG A 13 -12.61 -23.52 20.58
CA ARG A 13 -12.06 -22.45 19.74
C ARG A 13 -13.02 -21.28 19.89
N LYS A 14 -12.73 -20.39 20.84
CA LYS A 14 -13.31 -19.05 20.90
C LYS A 14 -13.07 -18.47 19.51
N LYS A 15 -14.11 -18.46 18.67
CA LYS A 15 -14.13 -17.66 17.47
C LYS A 15 -14.00 -16.23 17.96
N GLU A 16 -12.76 -15.74 17.94
CA GLU A 16 -12.46 -14.33 18.10
C GLU A 16 -13.35 -13.59 17.12
N LYS A 17 -14.37 -12.93 17.66
CA LYS A 17 -15.30 -12.15 16.85
C LYS A 17 -14.46 -11.05 16.21
N THR A 18 -14.14 -11.22 14.94
CA THR A 18 -13.49 -10.20 14.14
C THR A 18 -14.37 -8.96 14.20
N LYS A 19 -13.88 -7.97 14.93
CA LYS A 19 -14.60 -6.73 15.20
C LYS A 19 -14.69 -5.97 13.88
N GLY A 20 -15.83 -6.15 13.21
CA GLY A 20 -16.41 -5.34 12.15
C GLY A 20 -15.44 -4.63 11.21
N TYR A 21 -14.95 -5.35 10.20
CA TYR A 21 -14.65 -4.71 8.92
C TYR A 21 -15.91 -3.97 8.49
N LYS A 22 -15.85 -2.65 8.36
CA LYS A 22 -16.91 -1.88 7.72
C LYS A 22 -16.52 -1.75 6.25
N PRO A 23 -16.83 -2.75 5.39
CA PRO A 23 -16.41 -2.76 3.99
C PRO A 23 -16.84 -1.49 3.24
N ILE A 24 -17.91 -0.84 3.71
CA ILE A 24 -18.39 0.43 3.18
C ILE A 24 -17.30 1.52 3.14
N TRP A 25 -16.47 1.64 4.18
CA TRP A 25 -15.42 2.68 4.24
C TRP A 25 -14.23 2.34 3.34
N ILE A 26 -13.91 1.06 3.20
CA ILE A 26 -12.89 0.59 2.25
C ILE A 26 -13.34 0.92 0.83
N VAL A 27 -14.60 0.62 0.49
CA VAL A 27 -15.18 0.94 -0.83
C VAL A 27 -15.15 2.45 -1.09
N ILE A 28 -15.55 3.28 -0.13
CA ILE A 28 -15.47 4.74 -0.23
C ILE A 28 -14.02 5.21 -0.48
N SER A 29 -13.04 4.61 0.20
CA SER A 29 -11.62 4.94 0.04
C SER A 29 -11.12 4.59 -1.37
N PHE A 30 -11.54 3.45 -1.92
CA PHE A 30 -11.24 3.08 -3.31
C PHE A 30 -11.90 4.02 -4.32
N ILE A 31 -13.15 4.42 -4.07
CA ILE A 31 -13.83 5.41 -4.92
C ILE A 31 -13.05 6.72 -4.92
N ALA A 32 -12.63 7.22 -3.75
CA ALA A 32 -11.82 8.44 -3.65
C ALA A 32 -10.50 8.32 -4.42
N LEU A 33 -9.80 7.19 -4.28
CA LEU A 33 -8.57 6.91 -5.04
C LEU A 33 -8.82 6.95 -6.55
N ILE A 34 -9.87 6.27 -7.02
CA ILE A 34 -10.25 6.23 -8.44
C ILE A 34 -10.58 7.63 -8.95
N VAL A 35 -11.39 8.40 -8.22
CA VAL A 35 -11.75 9.79 -8.59
C VAL A 35 -10.49 10.66 -8.77
N ILE A 36 -9.50 10.55 -7.87
CA ILE A 36 -8.24 11.30 -7.98
C ILE A 36 -7.42 10.84 -9.19
N LEU A 37 -7.41 9.54 -9.50
CA LEU A 37 -6.72 9.01 -10.69
C LEU A 37 -7.38 9.50 -11.99
N LEU A 38 -8.71 9.59 -12.03
CA LEU A 38 -9.46 10.09 -13.19
C LEU A 38 -9.36 11.61 -13.36
N LEU A 39 -9.05 12.37 -12.31
CA LEU A 39 -8.82 13.81 -12.45
C LEU A 39 -7.68 14.07 -13.44
N PRO A 40 -7.85 15.02 -14.37
CA PRO A 40 -6.82 15.35 -15.35
C PRO A 40 -5.57 15.85 -14.60
N THR A 41 -4.41 15.32 -14.99
CA THR A 41 -3.14 15.70 -14.38
C THR A 41 -2.77 17.13 -14.81
N PRO A 42 -2.57 18.08 -13.88
CA PRO A 42 -2.16 19.44 -14.23
C PRO A 42 -0.79 19.46 -14.91
N THR A 43 -0.59 20.41 -15.82
CA THR A 43 0.71 20.65 -16.46
C THR A 43 1.75 21.04 -15.40
N GLY A 44 2.73 20.17 -15.18
CA GLY A 44 3.79 20.36 -14.16
C GLY A 44 3.76 19.36 -13.01
N LEU A 45 2.71 18.55 -12.86
CA LEU A 45 2.67 17.47 -11.88
C LEU A 45 2.98 16.12 -12.55
N PRO A 46 4.02 15.39 -12.12
CA PRO A 46 4.25 14.03 -12.59
C PRO A 46 3.07 13.11 -12.28
N VAL A 47 2.76 12.18 -13.19
CA VAL A 47 1.73 11.15 -13.04
C VAL A 47 1.96 10.32 -11.77
N MET A 48 3.22 10.01 -11.45
CA MET A 48 3.61 9.36 -10.20
C MET A 48 3.22 10.17 -8.97
N ALA A 49 3.45 11.49 -9.00
CA ALA A 49 3.13 12.36 -7.87
C ALA A 49 1.61 12.41 -7.64
N LYS A 50 0.80 12.43 -8.70
CA LYS A 50 -0.66 12.28 -8.60
C LYS A 50 -1.06 10.94 -7.98
N GLY A 51 -0.43 9.85 -8.43
CA GLY A 51 -0.67 8.52 -7.87
C GLY A 51 -0.31 8.43 -6.38
N ALA A 52 0.79 9.04 -5.96
CA ALA A 52 1.17 9.15 -4.54
C ALA A 52 0.14 9.92 -3.72
N LEU A 53 -0.39 11.04 -4.24
CA LEU A 53 -1.47 11.80 -3.58
C LEU A 53 -2.77 10.98 -3.47
N ALA A 54 -3.11 10.19 -4.48
CA ALA A 54 -4.29 9.33 -4.43
C ALA A 54 -4.16 8.23 -3.36
N ILE A 55 -2.97 7.63 -3.23
CA ILE A 55 -2.66 6.65 -2.17
C ILE A 55 -2.71 7.31 -0.80
N LEU A 56 -2.19 8.54 -0.66
CA LEU A 56 -2.25 9.31 0.57
C LEU A 56 -3.70 9.58 1.00
N ALA A 57 -4.55 10.03 0.09
CA ALA A 57 -5.97 10.24 0.37
C ALA A 57 -6.65 8.94 0.82
N PHE A 58 -6.38 7.82 0.14
CA PHE A 58 -6.84 6.49 0.55
C PHE A 58 -6.38 6.13 1.97
N ALA A 59 -5.10 6.32 2.28
CA ALA A 59 -4.53 6.00 3.59
C ALA A 59 -5.17 6.83 4.71
N VAL A 60 -5.34 8.14 4.50
CA VAL A 60 -5.97 9.04 5.47
C VAL A 60 -7.41 8.61 5.76
N ILE A 61 -8.21 8.28 4.74
CA ILE A 61 -9.59 7.82 4.95
C ILE A 61 -9.60 6.53 5.75
N MET A 62 -8.74 5.56 5.42
CA MET A 62 -8.64 4.28 6.12
C MET A 62 -8.27 4.44 7.59
N TRP A 63 -7.35 5.37 7.91
CA TRP A 63 -6.92 5.64 9.28
C TRP A 63 -7.97 6.42 10.08
N VAL A 64 -8.56 7.46 9.51
CA VAL A 64 -9.58 8.27 10.19
C VAL A 64 -10.85 7.45 10.47
N THR A 65 -11.16 6.48 9.62
CA THR A 65 -12.39 5.67 9.72
C THR A 65 -12.19 4.35 10.48
N GLU A 66 -10.96 4.06 10.92
CA GLU A 66 -10.56 2.80 11.56
C GLU A 66 -11.06 1.56 10.78
N ALA A 67 -11.08 1.64 9.44
CA ALA A 67 -11.72 0.62 8.60
C ALA A 67 -10.99 -0.73 8.63
N VAL A 68 -9.69 -0.72 8.94
CA VAL A 68 -8.78 -1.86 8.85
C VAL A 68 -7.71 -1.79 9.94
N ILE A 69 -7.28 -2.94 10.46
CA ILE A 69 -6.20 -3.05 11.44
C ILE A 69 -4.83 -2.68 10.83
N TYR A 70 -3.94 -2.10 11.63
CA TYR A 70 -2.65 -1.54 11.18
C TYR A 70 -1.83 -2.44 10.24
N PRO A 71 -1.62 -3.75 10.52
CA PRO A 71 -0.84 -4.60 9.64
C PRO A 71 -1.48 -4.76 8.26
N VAL A 72 -2.80 -4.91 8.21
CA VAL A 72 -3.54 -5.09 6.96
C VAL A 72 -3.55 -3.77 6.16
N SER A 73 -3.69 -2.63 6.83
CA SER A 73 -3.58 -1.32 6.17
C SER A 73 -2.19 -1.09 5.59
N ALA A 74 -1.12 -1.49 6.29
CA ALA A 74 0.25 -1.33 5.81
C ALA A 74 0.51 -2.15 4.54
N THR A 75 0.09 -3.41 4.51
CA THR A 75 0.23 -4.27 3.32
C THR A 75 -0.59 -3.74 2.14
N LEU A 76 -1.81 -3.22 2.39
CA LEU A 76 -2.65 -2.63 1.34
C LEU A 76 -2.02 -1.38 0.72
N ILE A 77 -1.52 -0.45 1.55
CA ILE A 77 -0.87 0.77 1.08
C ILE A 77 0.40 0.42 0.29
N LEU A 78 1.23 -0.50 0.79
CA LEU A 78 2.43 -0.96 0.10
C LEU A 78 2.08 -1.58 -1.27
N GLY A 79 1.06 -2.45 -1.33
CA GLY A 79 0.59 -3.04 -2.59
C GLY A 79 0.12 -1.98 -3.59
N LEU A 80 -0.61 -0.97 -3.12
CA LEU A 80 -1.05 0.16 -3.95
C LEU A 80 0.11 1.00 -4.48
N ILE A 81 1.16 1.25 -3.67
CA ILE A 81 2.37 1.94 -4.13
C ILE A 81 3.05 1.15 -5.25
N ILE A 82 3.28 -0.16 -5.04
CA ILE A 82 3.94 -1.02 -6.03
C ILE A 82 3.14 -1.05 -7.33
N LEU A 83 1.82 -1.19 -7.23
CA LEU A 83 0.92 -1.26 -8.38
C LEU A 83 0.90 0.08 -9.14
N ILE A 84 0.57 1.18 -8.47
CA ILE A 84 0.36 2.47 -9.12
C ILE A 84 1.69 3.05 -9.60
N MET A 85 2.79 2.91 -8.83
CA MET A 85 4.10 3.42 -9.26
C MET A 85 4.76 2.51 -10.28
N GLY A 86 4.62 1.20 -10.15
CA GLY A 86 5.21 0.25 -11.10
C GLY A 86 4.66 0.40 -12.53
N PHE A 87 3.37 0.73 -12.65
CA PHE A 87 2.72 1.03 -13.93
C PHE A 87 2.76 2.51 -14.33
N SER A 88 3.40 3.37 -13.53
CA SER A 88 3.54 4.78 -13.87
C SER A 88 4.82 5.04 -14.68
N PRO A 89 4.80 5.96 -15.65
CA PRO A 89 6.00 6.41 -16.32
C PRO A 89 6.89 7.21 -15.36
N VAL A 90 8.22 7.05 -15.51
CA VAL A 90 9.25 7.71 -14.69
C VAL A 90 9.29 9.24 -14.93
N GLN A 91 8.97 9.70 -16.13
CA GLN A 91 9.01 11.10 -16.57
C GLN A 91 10.35 11.76 -16.19
N ASP A 92 10.31 13.01 -15.71
CA ASP A 92 11.48 13.76 -15.24
C ASP A 92 11.98 13.32 -13.85
N LEU A 93 11.40 12.29 -13.25
CA LEU A 93 11.74 11.85 -11.89
C LEU A 93 12.92 10.88 -11.83
N ALA A 94 13.49 10.46 -12.97
CA ALA A 94 14.55 9.45 -13.02
C ALA A 94 15.71 9.74 -12.04
N LYS A 95 16.17 11.00 -11.98
CA LYS A 95 17.24 11.43 -11.06
C LYS A 95 16.81 11.36 -9.59
N HIS A 96 15.58 11.77 -9.29
CA HIS A 96 15.03 11.75 -7.94
C HIS A 96 14.73 10.35 -7.44
N LEU A 97 14.51 9.42 -8.35
CA LEU A 97 14.30 8.00 -8.11
C LEU A 97 15.62 7.19 -8.08
N GLY A 98 16.78 7.86 -8.01
CA GLY A 98 18.07 7.19 -7.91
C GLY A 98 18.47 6.43 -9.19
N ASN A 99 18.04 6.92 -10.36
CA ASN A 99 18.30 6.36 -11.68
C ASN A 99 17.85 4.88 -11.77
N PRO A 100 16.53 4.62 -11.71
CA PRO A 100 16.01 3.26 -11.79
C PRO A 100 16.43 2.60 -13.10
N LYS A 101 16.84 1.33 -13.05
CA LYS A 101 17.37 0.60 -14.21
C LYS A 101 16.46 -0.55 -14.62
N ALA A 102 16.42 -0.84 -15.91
CA ALA A 102 15.94 -2.12 -16.44
C ALA A 102 17.05 -2.73 -17.30
N GLY A 103 17.73 -3.75 -16.76
CA GLY A 103 18.96 -4.28 -17.35
C GLY A 103 20.09 -3.25 -17.27
N GLU A 104 20.71 -2.95 -18.41
CA GLU A 104 21.83 -2.00 -18.51
C GLU A 104 21.37 -0.54 -18.76
N ALA A 105 20.10 -0.33 -19.11
CA ALA A 105 19.54 0.98 -19.43
C ALA A 105 18.93 1.67 -18.19
N ILE A 106 19.15 2.98 -18.07
CA ILE A 106 18.48 3.83 -17.09
C ILE A 106 17.10 4.19 -17.65
N LEU A 107 16.05 3.94 -16.86
CA LEU A 107 14.67 4.25 -17.22
C LEU A 107 14.49 5.77 -17.25
N THR A 108 13.93 6.30 -18.34
CA THR A 108 13.70 7.74 -18.50
C THR A 108 12.40 8.03 -19.24
N GLY A 109 11.81 9.20 -18.98
CA GLY A 109 10.66 9.67 -19.74
C GLY A 109 9.47 8.73 -19.65
N ASN A 110 9.12 8.07 -20.75
CA ASN A 110 7.90 7.26 -20.85
C ASN A 110 8.08 5.82 -20.36
N ASP A 111 9.29 5.44 -19.95
CA ASP A 111 9.54 4.11 -19.40
C ASP A 111 8.75 3.88 -18.11
N LEU A 112 8.13 2.71 -18.01
CA LEU A 112 7.46 2.28 -16.80
C LEU A 112 8.51 1.95 -15.74
N LEU A 113 8.28 2.43 -14.52
CA LEU A 113 9.22 2.21 -13.42
C LEU A 113 9.39 0.72 -13.10
N GLY A 114 8.31 -0.06 -13.27
CA GLY A 114 8.28 -1.49 -12.98
C GLY A 114 8.07 -1.78 -11.50
N THR A 115 7.40 -2.88 -11.20
CA THR A 115 7.05 -3.25 -9.81
C THR A 115 8.28 -3.55 -8.94
N GLY A 116 9.35 -4.07 -9.54
CA GLY A 116 10.62 -4.33 -8.83
C GLY A 116 11.26 -3.03 -8.32
N ASN A 117 11.42 -2.03 -9.20
CA ASN A 117 11.98 -0.75 -8.80
C ASN A 117 11.03 0.01 -7.88
N ALA A 118 9.70 -0.16 -8.04
CA ALA A 118 8.70 0.45 -7.17
C ALA A 118 8.77 -0.12 -5.75
N LEU A 119 9.00 -1.43 -5.62
CA LEU A 119 9.23 -2.09 -4.34
C LEU A 119 10.51 -1.56 -3.67
N THR A 120 11.61 -1.50 -4.43
CA THR A 120 12.88 -0.93 -3.92
C THR A 120 12.71 0.51 -3.48
N GLN A 121 11.98 1.33 -4.24
CA GLN A 121 11.64 2.71 -3.88
C GLN A 121 10.78 2.80 -2.62
N ALA A 122 9.79 1.91 -2.46
CA ALA A 122 8.93 1.88 -1.27
C ALA A 122 9.73 1.59 0.01
N PHE A 123 10.78 0.78 -0.07
CA PHE A 123 11.65 0.46 1.08
C PHE A 123 12.85 1.40 1.25
N SER A 124 13.26 2.17 0.24
CA SER A 124 14.42 3.07 0.39
C SER A 124 14.19 4.11 1.49
N GLY A 125 12.95 4.57 1.66
CA GLY A 125 12.57 5.53 2.68
C GLY A 125 12.69 5.02 4.12
N SER A 126 12.47 3.73 4.38
CA SER A 126 12.57 3.16 5.74
C SER A 126 14.01 3.04 6.24
N SER A 127 15.00 3.16 5.35
CA SER A 127 16.41 3.11 5.70
C SER A 127 17.01 4.50 6.02
N SER A 128 16.18 5.56 5.99
CA SER A 128 16.64 6.93 6.27
C SER A 128 16.81 7.19 7.77
N SER A 129 17.86 7.94 8.13
CA SER A 129 18.29 8.27 9.49
C SER A 129 17.24 8.96 10.36
N ALA A 130 16.14 9.44 9.78
CA ALA A 130 15.04 10.06 10.51
C ALA A 130 14.30 9.09 11.46
N VAL A 131 14.22 7.80 11.12
CA VAL A 131 13.70 6.76 12.03
C VAL A 131 14.71 6.41 13.15
N ALA A 132 16.01 6.55 12.90
CA ALA A 132 17.04 6.25 13.90
C ALA A 132 17.06 7.27 15.07
N LEU A 133 16.46 8.44 14.89
CA LEU A 133 16.32 9.45 15.97
C LEU A 133 15.17 9.15 16.94
N VAL A 134 14.24 8.26 16.56
CA VAL A 134 13.11 7.84 17.42
C VAL A 134 13.37 6.51 18.12
N ALA A 135 14.40 5.78 17.67
CA ALA A 135 14.80 4.47 18.16
C ALA A 135 15.82 4.56 19.30
#